data_AF-A0A8J9ZGD3-F1
#
_entry.id   AF-A0A8J9ZGD3-F1
#
_cell.length_a   1.000
_cell.length_b   1.000
_cell.length_c   1.000
_cell.angle_alpha   90.00
_cell.angle_beta   90.00
_cell.angle_gamma   90.00
#
_symmetry.space_group_name_H-M   'P 1'
#
loop_
_entity.id
_entity.type
_entity.pdbx_description
1 polymer ?
#
loop_
_entity_poly.entity_id
_entity_poly.type
_entity_poly.pdbx_seq_one_letter_code
_entity_poly.pdbx_strand_id
1 'polypeptide(L)'
;MTRLPILLMTTLAVLKSNAALELCSSDQDCIHANGYGSCCAPRVSLFSPVPQCKPATEGGKVCFLESNNMPYPMNRPGPFFICPCASGLECRRVGHPVLGRCGPQTN
;
A
#
# COMPACT_ATOMS: atom_id res chain seq x y z
N MET A 1 10.94 -35.21 41.32
CA MET A 1 9.62 -35.13 40.67
C MET A 1 9.03 -33.76 40.98
N THR A 2 8.91 -32.86 39.97
CA THR A 2 7.99 -31.69 39.85
C THR A 2 8.56 -30.71 38.79
N ARG A 3 8.26 -30.93 37.51
CA ARG A 3 7.29 -30.17 36.68
C ARG A 3 7.53 -28.65 36.62
N LEU A 4 8.33 -28.22 35.64
CA LEU A 4 8.42 -26.83 35.18
C LEU A 4 7.32 -26.59 34.12
N PRO A 5 6.51 -25.53 34.22
CA PRO A 5 5.36 -25.35 33.34
C PRO A 5 5.81 -24.92 31.94
N ILE A 6 5.18 -25.56 30.95
CA ILE A 6 5.29 -25.26 29.52
C ILE A 6 4.88 -23.79 29.34
N LEU A 7 5.84 -22.93 28.99
CA LEU A 7 5.57 -21.55 28.59
C LEU A 7 4.80 -21.62 27.27
N LEU A 8 3.48 -21.53 27.37
CA LEU A 8 2.56 -21.42 26.24
C LEU A 8 2.77 -20.03 25.63
N MET A 9 3.74 -19.90 24.71
CA MET A 9 3.91 -18.70 23.89
C MET A 9 2.75 -18.65 22.89
N THR A 10 1.62 -18.13 23.34
CA THR A 10 0.51 -17.73 22.47
C THR A 10 1.01 -16.59 21.58
N THR A 11 1.41 -16.93 20.36
CA THR A 11 1.67 -15.94 19.32
C THR A 11 0.36 -15.24 19.01
N LEU A 12 0.22 -13.99 19.47
CA LEU A 12 -0.84 -13.09 19.00
C LEU A 12 -0.62 -12.88 17.50
N ALA A 13 -1.33 -13.64 16.68
CA ALA A 13 -1.51 -13.30 15.28
C ALA A 13 -2.34 -12.00 15.23
N VAL A 14 -1.65 -10.87 15.16
CA VAL A 14 -2.29 -9.59 14.87
C VAL A 14 -2.78 -9.67 13.42
N LEU A 15 -4.05 -10.02 13.24
CA LEU A 15 -4.77 -9.80 11.99
C LEU A 15 -4.82 -8.28 11.75
N LYS A 16 -3.79 -7.71 11.12
CA LYS A 16 -3.83 -6.36 10.55
C LYS A 16 -4.75 -6.36 9.33
N SER A 17 -6.04 -6.51 9.54
CA SER A 17 -7.05 -6.34 8.51
C SER A 17 -8.17 -5.48 9.05
N ASN A 18 -7.92 -4.18 9.02
CA ASN A 18 -8.92 -3.14 8.87
C ASN A 18 -8.18 -1.95 8.27
N ALA A 19 -8.07 -1.92 6.95
CA ALA A 19 -7.96 -0.62 6.28
C ALA A 19 -9.26 0.10 6.63
N ALA A 20 -9.25 0.81 7.76
CA ALA A 20 -10.29 1.77 8.07
C ALA A 20 -10.43 2.63 6.82
N LEU A 21 -11.64 2.67 6.28
CA LEU A 21 -11.99 3.38 5.06
C LEU A 21 -11.92 4.88 5.35
N GLU A 22 -10.73 5.38 5.66
CA GLU A 22 -10.50 6.78 5.95
C GLU A 22 -10.51 7.52 4.62
N LEU A 23 -11.50 8.40 4.49
CA LEU A 23 -11.52 9.39 3.43
C LEU A 23 -10.28 10.27 3.59
N CYS A 24 -9.69 10.66 2.47
CA CYS A 24 -8.46 11.43 2.46
C CYS A 24 -8.55 12.55 1.44
N SER A 25 -7.76 13.60 1.67
CA SER A 25 -7.55 14.70 0.73
C SER A 25 -6.13 14.70 0.18
N SER A 26 -5.18 14.07 0.86
CA SER A 26 -3.78 14.00 0.46
C SER A 26 -3.10 12.70 0.88
N ASP A 27 -1.96 12.38 0.27
CA ASP A 27 -1.15 11.24 0.69
C ASP A 27 -0.65 11.41 2.13
N GLN A 28 -0.45 12.65 2.59
CA GLN A 28 0.00 12.93 3.95
C GLN A 28 -0.99 12.49 5.02
N ASP A 29 -2.30 12.63 4.76
CA ASP A 29 -3.34 12.12 5.66
C ASP A 29 -3.14 10.61 5.90
N CYS A 30 -2.84 9.90 4.81
CA CYS A 30 -2.67 8.46 4.82
C CYS A 30 -1.31 8.03 5.36
N ILE A 31 -0.25 8.80 5.12
CA ILE A 31 1.09 8.54 5.67
C ILE A 31 1.08 8.71 7.18
N HIS A 32 0.42 9.75 7.71
CA HIS A 32 0.29 9.94 9.15
C HIS A 32 -0.51 8.82 9.82
N ALA A 33 -1.55 8.32 9.15
CA ALA A 33 -2.40 7.24 9.68
C ALA A 33 -1.77 5.84 9.55
N ASN A 34 -1.12 5.55 8.43
CA ASN A 34 -0.75 4.17 8.03
C ASN A 34 0.75 3.96 7.75
N GLY A 35 1.53 5.03 7.67
CA GLY A 35 2.96 5.01 7.40
C GLY A 35 3.34 5.33 5.95
N TYR A 36 4.64 5.51 5.72
CA TYR A 36 5.19 5.85 4.41
C TYR A 36 4.90 4.76 3.36
N GLY A 37 4.53 5.18 2.15
CA GLY A 37 4.07 4.31 1.06
C GLY A 37 2.54 4.22 0.94
N SER A 38 1.80 4.56 2.00
CA SER A 38 0.34 4.75 1.89
C SER A 38 0.00 5.97 1.05
N CYS A 39 -1.11 5.90 0.31
CA CYS A 39 -1.55 6.97 -0.57
C CYS A 39 -3.05 7.22 -0.49
N CYS A 40 -3.44 8.41 -0.93
CA CYS A 40 -4.82 8.81 -1.09
C CYS A 40 -5.27 8.51 -2.52
N ALA A 41 -6.02 7.43 -2.71
CA ALA A 41 -6.42 6.97 -4.03
C ALA A 41 -7.92 6.66 -4.10
N PRO A 42 -8.55 6.90 -5.27
CA PRO A 42 -9.97 6.61 -5.46
C PRO A 42 -10.28 5.13 -5.25
N ARG A 43 -11.50 4.85 -4.79
CA ARG A 43 -12.07 3.49 -4.81
C ARG A 43 -12.20 2.99 -6.24
N VAL A 44 -12.07 1.67 -6.42
CA VAL A 44 -12.40 0.99 -7.68
C VAL A 44 -13.93 0.93 -7.79
N SER A 45 -14.56 2.07 -8.07
CA SER A 45 -15.99 2.20 -8.28
C SER A 45 -16.23 3.00 -9.55
N LEU A 46 -17.03 2.44 -10.46
CA LEU A 46 -17.34 3.03 -11.77
C LEU A 46 -18.13 4.35 -11.67
N PHE A 47 -18.82 4.60 -10.56
CA PHE A 47 -19.83 5.67 -10.47
C PHE A 47 -19.52 6.76 -9.44
N SER A 48 -18.53 6.57 -8.56
CA SER A 48 -18.10 7.60 -7.62
C SER A 48 -16.70 7.28 -7.09
N PRO A 49 -15.65 7.89 -7.65
CA PRO A 49 -14.28 7.69 -7.20
C PRO A 49 -14.05 8.47 -5.89
N VAL A 50 -14.55 7.92 -4.79
CA VAL A 50 -14.32 8.47 -3.46
C VAL A 50 -12.86 8.18 -3.06
N PRO A 51 -12.04 9.21 -2.77
CA PRO A 51 -10.66 9.01 -2.37
C PRO A 51 -10.61 8.45 -0.95
N GLN A 52 -9.74 7.46 -0.77
CA GLN A 52 -9.53 6.82 0.52
C GLN A 52 -8.05 6.49 0.71
N CYS A 53 -7.65 6.37 1.97
CA CYS A 53 -6.36 5.84 2.29
C CYS A 53 -6.25 4.38 1.87
N LYS A 54 -5.19 4.11 1.12
CA LYS A 54 -4.82 2.78 0.66
C LYS A 54 -3.39 2.47 1.11
N PRO A 55 -3.11 1.19 1.44
CA PRO A 55 -1.76 0.77 1.78
C PRO A 55 -0.85 0.82 0.56
N ALA A 56 0.45 0.86 0.81
CA ALA A 56 1.46 0.70 -0.23
C ALA A 56 1.30 -0.65 -0.97
N THR A 57 1.66 -0.68 -2.24
CA THR A 57 1.54 -1.91 -3.05
C THR A 57 2.67 -2.88 -2.72
N GLU A 58 2.29 -4.10 -2.34
CA GLU A 58 3.21 -5.17 -1.94
C GLU A 58 4.04 -5.72 -3.11
N GLY A 59 5.16 -6.38 -2.78
CA GLY A 59 5.99 -7.10 -3.74
C GLY A 59 5.21 -8.12 -4.57
N GLY A 60 5.46 -8.15 -5.88
CA GLY A 60 4.82 -9.03 -6.85
C GLY A 60 3.41 -8.60 -7.29
N LYS A 61 2.80 -7.61 -6.63
CA LYS A 61 1.47 -7.08 -6.99
C LYS A 61 1.57 -6.12 -8.17
N VAL A 62 0.44 -5.96 -8.88
CA VAL A 62 0.31 -5.07 -10.04
C VAL A 62 0.43 -3.62 -9.60
N CYS A 63 1.12 -2.83 -10.40
CA CYS A 63 1.29 -1.38 -10.23
C CYS A 63 1.20 -0.68 -11.59
N PHE A 64 0.91 0.63 -11.59
CA PHE A 64 0.98 1.45 -12.81
C PHE A 64 2.40 1.98 -12.97
N LEU A 65 3.00 1.80 -14.16
CA LEU A 65 4.36 2.27 -14.44
C LEU A 65 4.46 3.80 -14.33
N GLU A 66 3.39 4.51 -14.67
CA GLU A 66 3.29 5.97 -14.54
C GLU A 66 3.45 6.43 -13.08
N SER A 67 3.20 5.56 -12.11
CA SER A 67 3.39 5.89 -10.68
C SER A 67 4.84 6.16 -10.33
N ASN A 68 5.80 5.61 -11.09
CA ASN A 68 7.23 5.90 -10.89
C ASN A 68 7.58 7.36 -11.25
N ASN A 69 6.79 8.00 -12.11
CA ASN A 69 7.00 9.37 -12.56
C ASN A 69 6.16 10.40 -11.79
N MET A 70 5.27 9.93 -10.93
CA MET A 70 4.42 10.82 -10.15
C MET A 70 5.16 11.32 -8.90
N PRO A 71 5.03 12.61 -8.55
CA PRO A 71 5.54 13.11 -7.30
C PRO A 71 4.84 12.38 -6.15
N TYR A 72 5.62 11.85 -5.21
CA TYR A 72 5.12 11.26 -3.98
C TYR A 72 5.90 11.86 -2.80
N PRO A 73 5.22 12.30 -1.71
CA PRO A 73 3.77 12.31 -1.51
C PRO A 73 3.02 13.36 -2.35
N MET A 74 1.78 13.07 -2.75
CA MET A 74 0.86 14.02 -3.38
C MET A 74 0.06 14.82 -2.34
N ASN A 75 -0.15 16.11 -2.62
CA ASN A 75 -1.02 17.01 -1.84
C ASN A 75 -2.51 16.96 -2.27
N ARG A 76 -2.88 15.97 -3.08
CA ARG A 76 -4.22 15.74 -3.63
C ARG A 76 -4.41 14.23 -3.83
N PRO A 77 -5.64 13.75 -4.02
CA PRO A 77 -5.85 12.35 -4.38
C PRO A 77 -5.17 12.00 -5.70
N GLY A 78 -4.50 10.86 -5.73
CA GLY A 78 -3.85 10.34 -6.93
C GLY A 78 -4.85 9.95 -8.02
N PRO A 79 -4.46 10.01 -9.30
CA PRO A 79 -5.33 9.64 -10.42
C PRO A 79 -5.54 8.12 -10.53
N PHE A 80 -4.69 7.30 -9.90
CA PHE A 80 -4.73 5.85 -10.00
C PHE A 80 -5.39 5.21 -8.78
N PHE A 81 -6.06 4.10 -9.01
CA PHE A 81 -6.70 3.32 -7.94
C PHE A 81 -5.70 2.49 -7.11
N ILE A 82 -4.41 2.48 -7.47
CA ILE A 82 -3.36 1.67 -6.83
C ILE A 82 -2.29 2.62 -6.32
N CYS A 83 -1.82 2.41 -5.09
CA CYS A 83 -0.74 3.19 -4.50
C CYS A 83 0.63 2.83 -5.08
N PRO A 84 1.65 3.69 -4.89
CA PRO A 84 3.03 3.33 -5.17
C PRO A 84 3.45 2.02 -4.50
N CYS A 85 4.51 1.40 -5.03
CA CYS A 85 5.11 0.24 -4.40
C CYS A 85 5.63 0.58 -3.00
N ALA A 86 5.61 -0.40 -2.09
CA ALA A 86 6.18 -0.23 -0.76
C ALA A 86 7.67 0.14 -0.80
N SER A 87 8.18 0.71 0.29
CA SER A 87 9.58 1.14 0.42
C SER A 87 10.56 0.04 -0.02
N GLY A 88 11.55 0.42 -0.84
CA GLY A 88 12.54 -0.50 -1.41
C GLY A 88 12.07 -1.31 -2.62
N LEU A 89 10.83 -1.08 -3.07
CA LEU A 89 10.27 -1.66 -4.30
C LEU A 89 10.05 -0.57 -5.35
N GLU A 90 10.07 -0.99 -6.61
CA GLU A 90 9.75 -0.16 -7.78
C GLU A 90 8.79 -0.90 -8.70
N CYS A 91 7.94 -0.16 -9.41
CA CYS A 91 7.07 -0.75 -10.41
C CYS A 91 7.86 -1.15 -11.66
N ARG A 92 8.04 -2.46 -11.88
CA ARG A 92 8.81 -3.00 -13.01
C ARG A 92 7.90 -3.50 -14.11
N ARG A 93 8.17 -3.14 -15.37
CA ARG A 93 7.36 -3.53 -16.52
C ARG A 93 7.27 -5.06 -16.66
N VAL A 94 6.06 -5.56 -16.86
CA VAL A 94 5.80 -6.98 -17.14
C VAL A 94 4.88 -7.12 -18.36
N GLY A 95 5.45 -7.04 -19.56
CA GLY A 95 4.75 -7.31 -20.83
C GLY A 95 3.68 -6.29 -21.28
N HIS A 96 3.07 -5.54 -20.37
CA HIS A 96 2.06 -4.52 -20.68
C HIS A 96 2.70 -3.11 -20.72
N PRO A 97 2.28 -2.20 -21.61
CA PRO A 97 2.92 -0.89 -21.77
C PRO A 97 2.75 0.03 -20.55
N VAL A 98 1.66 -0.12 -19.79
CA VAL A 98 1.31 0.77 -18.66
C VAL A 98 1.26 0.08 -17.30
N LEU A 99 1.35 -1.26 -17.26
CA LEU A 99 1.30 -2.04 -16.01
C LEU A 99 2.64 -2.71 -15.75
N GLY A 100 3.00 -2.74 -14.47
CA GLY A 100 4.15 -3.43 -13.95
C GLY A 100 3.80 -4.31 -12.77
N ARG A 101 4.83 -4.84 -12.12
CA ARG A 101 4.75 -5.45 -10.80
C ARG A 101 5.79 -4.83 -9.88
N CYS A 102 5.43 -4.64 -8.62
CA CYS A 102 6.37 -4.17 -7.62
C CYS A 102 7.47 -5.22 -7.42
N GLY A 103 8.72 -4.83 -7.65
CA GLY A 103 9.90 -5.67 -7.46
C GLY A 103 11.02 -4.89 -6.78
N PRO A 104 12.12 -5.55 -6.40
CA PRO A 104 13.26 -4.88 -5.80
C PRO A 104 13.76 -3.75 -6.70
N GLN A 105 14.07 -2.60 -6.11
CA GLN A 105 14.82 -1.54 -6.78
C GLN A 105 16.18 -2.10 -7.23
N THR A 106 16.48 -2.00 -8.51
CA THR A 106 17.80 -2.31 -9.04
C THR A 106 18.52 -0.98 -9.20
N ASN A 107 19.54 -0.75 -8.37
CA ASN A 107 20.45 0.39 -8.48
C ASN A 107 21.24 0.30 -9.80
#